data_AF-A0A2N9P085-F1
#
_entry.id   AF-A0A2N9P085-F1
#
_cell.length_a   1.000
_cell.length_b   1.000
_cell.length_c   1.000
_cell.angle_alpha   90.00
_cell.angle_beta   90.00
_cell.angle_gamma   90.00
#
_symmetry.space_group_name_H-M   'P 1'
#
loop_
_entity.id
_entity.type
_entity.pdbx_description
1 polymer ?
#
loop_
_entity_poly.entity_id
_entity_poly.type
_entity_poly.pdbx_seq_one_letter_code
_entity_poly.pdbx_strand_id
1 'polypeptide(L)'
;MRYNSVCHSLVRIFWSLPCGVWVLVLGLLGLCSNSGASAAERLAAESSSRLTQWTITYDGKPVMVYDFDPQKFKPFVKALNTLSGYGVLRDSPGDHLHHHALMYGIRVNGINFWEETTGCGVQKVVETSAPEISKNEAGQPQARLVQLLYWLAPEDAFLPNTNAPALLIERRTLTLTLNPKQRETALHWKSEFEVGSKTNVVTLTGANYHGLGMRFLRELDPLAVHLTPEGTPDLAGSRQDVSAHRWEAVAFDSPGKPATIALFGAASNARGEARYFSMKTPFAYLSATQGLDGEALVYRRGERFELNYLVTIHPELKSSESLAERGRQWGGSSQ
;
A
#
# COMPACT_ATOMS: atom_id res chain seq x y z
N MET A 1 65.42 -36.07 -61.75
CA MET A 1 66.08 -36.04 -60.43
C MET A 1 65.44 -37.15 -59.60
N ARG A 2 66.01 -38.36 -59.56
CA ARG A 2 66.96 -38.89 -58.54
C ARG A 2 66.44 -38.63 -57.11
N TYR A 3 66.23 -39.55 -56.16
CA TYR A 3 66.49 -40.99 -55.90
C TYR A 3 65.47 -41.37 -54.76
N ASN A 4 64.84 -42.55 -54.69
CA ASN A 4 65.22 -43.73 -53.86
C ASN A 4 65.70 -43.40 -52.43
N SER A 5 65.46 -44.14 -51.34
CA SER A 5 64.83 -45.42 -51.01
C SER A 5 65.20 -45.71 -49.53
N VAL A 6 64.33 -46.39 -48.77
CA VAL A 6 64.65 -47.46 -47.78
C VAL A 6 65.57 -47.16 -46.56
N CYS A 7 65.11 -47.51 -45.35
CA CYS A 7 65.58 -48.64 -44.51
C CYS A 7 65.49 -48.43 -42.98
N HIS A 8 64.94 -49.45 -42.29
CA HIS A 8 65.32 -49.99 -40.96
C HIS A 8 65.23 -49.08 -39.73
N SER A 9 65.16 -49.56 -38.48
CA SER A 9 64.70 -50.78 -37.79
C SER A 9 64.83 -50.42 -36.30
N LEU A 10 63.96 -51.00 -35.48
CA LEU A 10 64.16 -51.47 -34.09
C LEU A 10 65.16 -50.72 -33.18
N VAL A 11 64.73 -50.41 -31.95
CA VAL A 11 65.34 -50.94 -30.71
C VAL A 11 64.46 -50.60 -29.50
N ARG A 12 64.18 -51.64 -28.70
CA ARG A 12 63.57 -51.63 -27.36
C ARG A 12 64.54 -51.01 -26.34
N ILE A 13 64.04 -50.45 -25.24
CA ILE A 13 64.57 -50.67 -23.88
C ILE A 13 63.46 -50.35 -22.85
N PHE A 14 63.09 -51.37 -22.07
CA PHE A 14 62.38 -51.32 -20.79
C PHE A 14 63.35 -50.88 -19.69
N TRP A 15 62.95 -50.11 -18.66
CA TRP A 15 63.36 -50.27 -17.24
C TRP A 15 62.40 -49.47 -16.31
N SER A 16 61.45 -50.19 -15.70
CA SER A 16 61.09 -50.28 -14.27
C SER A 16 61.19 -49.10 -13.25
N LEU A 17 60.14 -49.04 -12.39
CA LEU A 17 60.01 -48.58 -10.97
C LEU A 17 59.61 -47.09 -10.69
N PRO A 18 59.06 -46.76 -9.50
CA PRO A 18 58.11 -47.45 -8.61
C PRO A 18 56.97 -46.56 -8.04
N CYS A 19 56.02 -47.23 -7.37
CA CYS A 19 55.11 -46.79 -6.30
C CYS A 19 55.04 -45.30 -5.90
N GLY A 20 53.84 -44.72 -6.05
CA GLY A 20 53.37 -43.55 -5.31
C GLY A 20 51.88 -43.66 -5.05
N VAL A 21 51.50 -44.24 -3.91
CA VAL A 21 50.12 -44.29 -3.42
C VAL A 21 49.74 -42.86 -3.00
N TRP A 22 48.91 -42.19 -3.79
CA TRP A 22 48.24 -40.96 -3.37
C TRP A 22 46.94 -41.33 -2.66
N VAL A 23 46.94 -41.18 -1.33
CA VAL A 23 45.71 -41.18 -0.53
C VAL A 23 45.00 -39.85 -0.78
N LEU A 24 43.94 -39.90 -1.60
CA LEU A 24 43.02 -38.79 -1.82
C LEU A 24 42.06 -38.74 -0.62
N VAL A 25 42.35 -37.86 0.34
CA VAL A 25 41.38 -37.48 1.38
C VAL A 25 40.33 -36.59 0.73
N LEU A 26 39.20 -37.20 0.36
CA LEU A 26 37.98 -36.49 -0.02
C LEU A 26 37.41 -35.80 1.22
N GLY A 27 37.81 -34.54 1.42
CA GLY A 27 37.13 -33.63 2.32
C GLY A 27 35.73 -33.33 1.77
N LEU A 28 34.71 -33.99 2.32
CA LEU A 28 33.32 -33.58 2.22
C LEU A 28 33.18 -32.21 2.91
N LEU A 29 33.43 -31.14 2.17
CA LEU A 29 32.92 -29.81 2.48
C LEU A 29 31.40 -29.89 2.40
N GLY A 30 30.77 -30.07 3.56
CA GLY A 30 29.36 -29.82 3.74
C GLY A 30 29.09 -28.36 3.42
N LEU A 31 28.72 -28.09 2.17
CA LEU A 31 27.95 -26.91 1.80
C LEU A 31 26.62 -27.04 2.54
N CYS A 32 26.54 -26.50 3.74
CA CYS A 32 25.26 -26.14 4.34
C CYS A 32 24.64 -25.11 3.40
N SER A 33 23.81 -25.58 2.46
CA SER A 33 22.93 -24.73 1.69
C SER A 33 22.12 -23.91 2.69
N ASN A 34 22.40 -22.60 2.73
CA ASN A 34 21.70 -21.63 3.57
C ASN A 34 20.29 -21.45 2.97
N SER A 35 19.47 -22.49 3.16
CA SER A 35 18.13 -22.62 2.63
C SER A 35 17.20 -21.95 3.63
N GLY A 36 16.83 -20.71 3.33
CA GLY A 36 15.69 -20.07 3.97
C GLY A 36 16.06 -18.86 4.80
N ALA A 37 16.45 -17.77 4.12
CA ALA A 37 16.21 -16.46 4.71
C ALA A 37 14.70 -16.38 5.02
N SER A 38 14.35 -16.16 6.29
CA SER A 38 12.94 -16.17 6.70
C SER A 38 12.18 -15.05 5.98
N ALA A 39 10.87 -15.20 5.74
CA ALA A 39 10.13 -14.22 4.93
C ALA A 39 10.17 -12.77 5.50
N ALA A 40 10.47 -12.60 6.80
CA ALA A 40 10.70 -11.28 7.40
C ALA A 40 12.08 -10.69 7.05
N GLU A 41 13.08 -11.53 6.79
CA GLU A 41 14.42 -11.09 6.34
C GLU A 41 14.40 -10.51 4.91
N ARG A 42 13.29 -10.70 4.19
CA ARG A 42 13.07 -10.16 2.84
C ARG A 42 12.38 -8.80 2.86
N LEU A 43 11.79 -8.42 3.99
CA LEU A 43 11.07 -7.16 4.18
C LEU A 43 12.04 -6.12 4.75
N ALA A 44 12.19 -4.99 4.07
CA ALA A 44 13.09 -3.92 4.50
C ALA A 44 12.40 -2.56 4.40
N ALA A 45 12.89 -1.59 5.17
CA ALA A 45 12.45 -0.21 5.16
C ALA A 45 13.63 0.72 4.92
N GLU A 46 13.47 1.65 3.97
CA GLU A 46 14.48 2.63 3.60
C GLU A 46 13.86 4.03 3.64
N SER A 47 14.57 4.99 4.21
CA SER A 47 14.20 6.42 4.17
C SER A 47 14.88 7.13 3.01
N SER A 48 14.24 8.16 2.49
CA SER A 48 14.94 9.17 1.68
C SER A 48 16.01 9.91 2.50
N SER A 49 16.95 10.58 1.81
CA SER A 49 18.05 11.33 2.44
C SER A 49 17.59 12.44 3.38
N ARG A 50 16.45 13.07 3.05
CA ARG A 50 15.62 13.83 3.99
C ARG A 50 14.51 12.90 4.45
N LEU A 51 14.24 12.81 5.74
CA LEU A 51 13.19 11.92 6.27
C LEU A 51 11.79 12.46 5.94
N THR A 52 11.37 12.30 4.69
CA THR A 52 10.09 12.76 4.13
C THR A 52 9.32 11.62 3.46
N GLN A 53 9.93 10.44 3.39
CA GLN A 53 9.35 9.27 2.74
C GLN A 53 9.92 7.99 3.35
N TRP A 54 9.08 6.95 3.40
CA TRP A 54 9.46 5.58 3.66
C TRP A 54 9.18 4.72 2.44
N THR A 55 10.17 3.96 1.98
CA THR A 55 10.01 2.90 0.99
C THR A 55 10.13 1.56 1.69
N ILE A 56 9.08 0.75 1.62
CA ILE A 56 9.08 -0.63 2.11
C ILE A 56 9.27 -1.57 0.92
N THR A 57 10.27 -2.44 1.01
CA THR A 57 10.61 -3.39 -0.06
C THR A 57 10.44 -4.83 0.41
N TYR A 58 10.06 -5.71 -0.51
CA TYR A 58 10.00 -7.16 -0.33
C TYR A 58 10.79 -7.83 -1.44
N ASP A 59 11.78 -8.66 -1.10
CA ASP A 59 12.71 -9.27 -2.09
C ASP A 59 13.34 -8.19 -3.01
N GLY A 60 13.69 -7.04 -2.43
CA GLY A 60 14.27 -5.89 -3.15
C GLY A 60 13.31 -5.16 -4.10
N LYS A 61 12.02 -5.48 -4.09
CA LYS A 61 10.98 -4.80 -4.87
C LYS A 61 10.14 -3.88 -3.98
N PRO A 62 9.86 -2.63 -4.39
CA PRO A 62 9.02 -1.75 -3.59
C PRO A 62 7.58 -2.28 -3.53
N VAL A 63 7.06 -2.48 -2.32
CA VAL A 63 5.68 -2.91 -2.05
C VAL A 63 4.82 -1.79 -1.48
N MET A 64 5.43 -0.80 -0.80
CA MET A 64 4.74 0.41 -0.36
C MET A 64 5.71 1.60 -0.39
N VAL A 65 5.22 2.77 -0.79
CA VAL A 65 5.90 4.05 -0.60
C VAL A 65 4.95 4.99 0.14
N TYR A 66 5.35 5.43 1.34
CA TYR A 66 4.59 6.39 2.13
C TYR A 66 5.28 7.75 2.12
N ASP A 67 4.61 8.77 1.61
CA ASP A 67 5.13 10.11 1.45
C ASP A 67 4.51 11.03 2.53
N PHE A 68 5.36 11.73 3.25
CA PHE A 68 5.00 12.61 4.36
C PHE A 68 5.88 13.86 4.36
N ASP A 69 6.19 14.36 3.16
CA ASP A 69 6.93 15.60 3.00
C ASP A 69 6.18 16.76 3.68
N PRO A 70 6.78 17.45 4.67
CA PRO A 70 6.12 18.56 5.37
C PRO A 70 5.87 19.78 4.48
N GLN A 71 6.38 19.80 3.24
CA GLN A 71 6.08 20.82 2.24
C GLN A 71 4.79 20.55 1.45
N LYS A 72 4.15 19.38 1.63
CA LYS A 72 2.89 19.02 0.99
C LYS A 72 1.70 19.25 1.93
N PHE A 73 0.49 19.26 1.36
CA PHE A 73 -0.74 19.47 2.11
C PHE A 73 -1.12 18.30 3.00
N LYS A 74 -0.73 17.07 2.62
CA LYS A 74 -1.05 15.86 3.39
C LYS A 74 -0.08 14.71 3.11
N PRO A 75 0.10 13.79 4.07
CA PRO A 75 0.73 12.51 3.84
C PRO A 75 -0.19 11.52 3.13
N PHE A 76 0.38 10.67 2.29
CA PHE A 76 -0.36 9.69 1.50
C PHE A 76 0.50 8.48 1.14
N VAL A 77 -0.15 7.39 0.76
CA VAL A 77 0.52 6.22 0.19
C VAL A 77 0.70 6.47 -1.30
N LYS A 78 1.93 6.79 -1.70
CA LYS A 78 2.33 7.11 -3.07
C LYS A 78 2.33 5.88 -3.98
N ALA A 79 2.60 4.70 -3.42
CA ALA A 79 2.53 3.43 -4.12
C ALA A 79 2.13 2.30 -3.16
N LEU A 80 1.29 1.38 -3.64
CA LEU A 80 0.98 0.11 -3.01
C LEU A 80 0.98 -0.95 -4.11
N ASN A 81 1.93 -1.87 -4.03
CA ASN A 81 2.25 -2.78 -5.13
C ASN A 81 2.05 -4.23 -4.71
N THR A 82 1.83 -5.09 -5.70
CA THR A 82 1.93 -6.55 -5.56
C THR A 82 3.34 -6.96 -5.10
N LEU A 83 3.49 -8.19 -4.63
CA LEU A 83 4.78 -8.73 -4.17
C LEU A 83 5.89 -8.74 -5.24
N SER A 84 5.53 -8.66 -6.53
CA SER A 84 6.50 -8.55 -7.63
C SER A 84 6.91 -7.10 -7.94
N GLY A 85 6.33 -6.11 -7.24
CA GLY A 85 6.56 -4.69 -7.45
C GLY A 85 5.66 -4.04 -8.51
N TYR A 86 4.67 -4.74 -9.05
CA TYR A 86 3.68 -4.14 -9.97
C TYR A 86 2.62 -3.36 -9.18
N GLY A 87 2.45 -2.08 -9.50
CA GLY A 87 1.47 -1.18 -8.90
C GLY A 87 0.41 -0.70 -9.89
N VAL A 88 -0.78 -0.39 -9.38
CA VAL A 88 -1.93 0.10 -10.17
C VAL A 88 -2.33 1.53 -9.83
N LEU A 89 -1.75 2.12 -8.79
CA LEU A 89 -2.08 3.45 -8.30
C LEU A 89 -1.28 4.54 -9.03
N ARG A 90 -1.88 5.73 -9.14
CA ARG A 90 -1.30 6.91 -9.77
C ARG A 90 -1.29 8.09 -8.81
N ASP A 91 -0.11 8.68 -8.63
CA ASP A 91 0.08 9.86 -7.78
C ASP A 91 0.05 11.16 -8.61
N SER A 92 -0.67 12.16 -8.08
CA SER A 92 -0.73 13.56 -8.54
C SER A 92 -0.74 13.73 -10.07
N PRO A 93 -1.81 13.25 -10.75
CA PRO A 93 -1.90 13.37 -12.20
C PRO A 93 -2.03 14.84 -12.61
N GLY A 94 -1.40 15.25 -13.72
CA GLY A 94 -1.32 16.66 -14.11
C GLY A 94 -2.68 17.35 -14.35
N ASP A 95 -3.73 16.59 -14.66
CA ASP A 95 -5.11 17.06 -14.79
C ASP A 95 -5.81 17.28 -13.44
N HIS A 96 -5.38 16.59 -12.38
CA HIS A 96 -5.99 16.62 -11.06
C HIS A 96 -4.94 16.43 -9.95
N LEU A 97 -4.09 17.43 -9.72
CA LEU A 97 -2.90 17.31 -8.85
C LEU A 97 -3.18 16.85 -7.42
N HIS A 98 -4.39 17.11 -6.90
CA HIS A 98 -4.81 16.71 -5.55
C HIS A 98 -5.16 15.22 -5.43
N HIS A 99 -5.30 14.49 -6.54
CA HIS A 99 -5.49 13.03 -6.50
C HIS A 99 -4.15 12.35 -6.26
N HIS A 100 -3.90 11.96 -5.01
CA HIS A 100 -2.81 11.04 -4.68
C HIS A 100 -3.24 9.59 -4.86
N ALA A 101 -2.24 8.71 -4.98
CA ALA A 101 -2.42 7.28 -5.20
C ALA A 101 -3.41 6.65 -4.21
N LEU A 102 -3.17 6.78 -2.90
CA LEU A 102 -4.12 6.45 -1.84
C LEU A 102 -4.01 7.50 -0.72
N MET A 103 -5.09 8.24 -0.48
CA MET A 103 -5.13 9.35 0.48
C MET A 103 -6.49 9.48 1.17
N TYR A 104 -6.49 10.05 2.37
CA TYR A 104 -7.70 10.38 3.11
C TYR A 104 -7.92 11.90 3.15
N GLY A 105 -9.13 12.36 2.83
CA GLY A 105 -9.48 13.78 2.87
C GLY A 105 -10.98 13.99 3.01
N ILE A 106 -11.36 14.96 3.84
CA ILE A 106 -12.75 15.38 4.11
C ILE A 106 -12.80 16.90 4.30
N ARG A 107 -13.97 17.44 4.68
CA ARG A 107 -14.09 18.80 5.21
C ARG A 107 -14.24 18.77 6.73
N VAL A 108 -13.61 19.72 7.40
CA VAL A 108 -13.71 19.92 8.86
C VAL A 108 -14.09 21.37 9.13
N ASN A 109 -15.24 21.61 9.76
CA ASN A 109 -15.76 22.96 9.98
C ASN A 109 -15.80 23.81 8.69
N GLY A 110 -16.14 23.16 7.57
CA GLY A 110 -16.19 23.80 6.24
C GLY A 110 -14.84 23.94 5.52
N ILE A 111 -13.71 23.72 6.20
CA ILE A 111 -12.38 23.78 5.60
C ILE A 111 -12.12 22.49 4.82
N ASN A 112 -11.64 22.63 3.57
CA ASN A 112 -11.36 21.50 2.69
C ASN A 112 -9.96 20.92 2.94
N PHE A 113 -9.87 19.62 3.25
CA PHE A 113 -8.62 18.86 3.35
C PHE A 113 -8.51 17.79 2.25
N TRP A 114 -9.45 17.74 1.32
CA TRP A 114 -9.44 16.81 0.18
C TRP A 114 -8.80 17.48 -1.04
N GLU A 115 -9.32 18.63 -1.46
CA GLU A 115 -8.73 19.47 -2.51
C GLU A 115 -7.43 20.14 -2.03
N GLU A 116 -6.48 20.34 -2.94
CA GLU A 116 -5.22 21.06 -2.70
C GLU A 116 -5.20 22.39 -3.46
N THR A 117 -6.11 23.27 -3.06
CA THR A 117 -6.31 24.60 -3.66
C THR A 117 -5.94 25.70 -2.68
N THR A 118 -5.85 26.94 -3.15
CA THR A 118 -5.71 28.10 -2.27
C THR A 118 -6.82 28.11 -1.21
N GLY A 119 -6.45 28.25 0.06
CA GLY A 119 -7.39 28.26 1.20
C GLY A 119 -7.80 26.87 1.72
N CYS A 120 -7.21 25.77 1.22
CA CYS A 120 -7.40 24.46 1.81
C CYS A 120 -6.63 24.28 3.14
N GLY A 121 -7.06 23.34 3.96
CA GLY A 121 -6.37 22.95 5.18
C GLY A 121 -5.17 22.05 4.91
N VAL A 122 -4.32 21.89 5.93
CA VAL A 122 -3.10 21.05 5.88
C VAL A 122 -3.19 19.96 6.93
N GLN A 123 -2.94 18.70 6.54
CA GLN A 123 -2.66 17.60 7.45
C GLN A 123 -1.17 17.63 7.79
N LYS A 124 -0.80 18.44 8.79
CA LYS A 124 0.59 18.72 9.13
C LYS A 124 1.24 17.55 9.84
N VAL A 125 2.41 17.13 9.36
CA VAL A 125 3.24 16.10 10.00
C VAL A 125 3.89 16.65 11.27
N VAL A 126 3.54 16.06 12.42
CA VAL A 126 4.12 16.39 13.73
C VAL A 126 5.25 15.41 14.06
N GLU A 127 4.98 14.12 13.90
CA GLU A 127 5.91 13.03 14.19
C GLU A 127 5.61 11.85 13.27
N THR A 128 6.65 11.15 12.80
CA THR A 128 6.51 9.89 12.06
C THR A 128 7.52 8.89 12.61
N SER A 129 7.06 7.72 13.05
CA SER A 129 7.93 6.66 13.53
C SER A 129 8.74 6.05 12.38
N ALA A 130 9.88 5.44 12.71
CA ALA A 130 10.48 4.46 11.81
C ALA A 130 9.52 3.25 11.67
N PRO A 131 9.50 2.57 10.50
CA PRO A 131 8.74 1.33 10.34
C PRO A 131 9.32 0.22 11.22
N GLU A 132 8.46 -0.39 12.02
CA GLU A 132 8.76 -1.61 12.77
C GLU A 132 8.52 -2.82 11.87
N ILE A 133 9.60 -3.56 11.57
CA ILE A 133 9.53 -4.81 10.80
C ILE A 133 9.34 -5.97 11.78
N SER A 134 8.30 -6.78 11.55
CA SER A 134 7.92 -7.89 12.42
C SER A 134 7.20 -9.00 11.65
N LYS A 135 6.63 -9.96 12.38
CA LYS A 135 5.67 -10.94 11.87
C LYS A 135 4.38 -10.82 12.67
N ASN A 136 3.24 -10.99 12.00
CA ASN A 136 1.96 -11.13 12.71
C ASN A 136 1.83 -12.53 13.34
N GLU A 137 0.71 -12.78 14.03
CA GLU A 137 0.41 -14.07 14.67
C GLU A 137 0.40 -15.26 13.69
N ALA A 138 0.00 -15.02 12.43
CA ALA A 138 0.03 -16.01 11.36
C ALA A 138 1.45 -16.21 10.75
N GLY A 139 2.47 -15.57 11.31
CA GLY A 139 3.86 -15.62 10.84
C GLY A 139 4.13 -14.84 9.54
N GLN A 140 3.18 -14.01 9.11
CA GLN A 140 3.31 -13.21 7.88
C GLN A 140 4.18 -11.97 8.13
N PRO A 141 5.11 -11.64 7.22
CA PRO A 141 5.90 -10.42 7.33
C PRO A 141 5.04 -9.17 7.41
N GLN A 142 5.39 -8.26 8.31
CA GLN A 142 4.66 -7.03 8.55
C GLN A 142 5.61 -5.85 8.72
N ALA A 143 5.22 -4.68 8.21
CA ALA A 143 5.82 -3.39 8.53
C ALA A 143 4.74 -2.47 9.13
N ARG A 144 5.01 -1.88 10.30
CA ARG A 144 4.09 -0.98 10.99
C ARG A 144 4.73 0.38 11.23
N LEU A 145 4.04 1.45 10.87
CA LEU A 145 4.46 2.82 11.22
C LEU A 145 3.30 3.61 11.83
N VAL A 146 3.64 4.57 12.68
CA VAL A 146 2.70 5.47 13.33
C VAL A 146 3.07 6.91 13.02
N GLN A 147 2.06 7.73 12.73
CA GLN A 147 2.23 9.14 12.44
C GLN A 147 1.25 9.97 13.26
N LEU A 148 1.74 11.06 13.85
CA LEU A 148 0.94 12.08 14.50
C LEU A 148 0.75 13.26 13.54
N LEU A 149 -0.51 13.61 13.30
CA LEU A 149 -0.91 14.70 12.40
C LEU A 149 -1.79 15.72 13.11
N TYR A 150 -1.58 16.98 12.77
CA TYR A 150 -2.51 18.05 13.10
C TYR A 150 -3.23 18.52 11.84
N TRP A 151 -4.55 18.56 11.89
CA TRP A 151 -5.37 19.12 10.81
C TRP A 151 -5.56 20.60 11.08
N LEU A 152 -4.90 21.43 10.28
CA LEU A 152 -4.81 22.87 10.47
C LEU A 152 -5.60 23.63 9.41
N ALA A 153 -6.18 24.76 9.82
CA ALA A 153 -6.68 25.76 8.88
C ALA A 153 -5.52 26.36 8.07
N PRO A 154 -5.74 26.88 6.85
CA PRO A 154 -4.69 27.42 5.98
C PRO A 154 -3.82 28.48 6.68
N GLU A 155 -4.44 29.39 7.44
CA GLU A 155 -3.74 30.47 8.14
C GLU A 155 -2.78 29.99 9.22
N ASP A 156 -2.95 28.76 9.71
CA ASP A 156 -2.16 28.17 10.79
C ASP A 156 -1.09 27.19 10.32
N ALA A 157 -1.06 26.84 9.02
CA ALA A 157 -0.23 25.74 8.50
C ALA A 157 1.27 25.87 8.87
N PHE A 158 1.76 27.10 8.96
CA PHE A 158 3.17 27.42 9.24
C PHE A 158 3.47 27.73 10.72
N LEU A 159 2.48 27.66 11.61
CA LEU A 159 2.70 27.87 13.04
C LEU A 159 3.54 26.73 13.65
N PRO A 160 4.25 26.96 14.78
CA PRO A 160 5.00 25.91 15.47
C PRO A 160 4.13 24.70 15.83
N ASN A 161 4.75 23.53 15.94
CA ASN A 161 4.08 22.26 16.28
C ASN A 161 3.56 22.26 17.72
N THR A 162 2.39 22.86 17.91
CA THR A 162 1.60 22.82 19.14
C THR A 162 0.20 22.32 18.79
N ASN A 163 -0.52 21.77 19.76
CA ASN A 163 -1.91 21.34 19.52
C ASN A 163 -2.91 22.52 19.52
N ALA A 164 -2.47 23.73 19.89
CA ALA A 164 -3.31 24.92 20.00
C ALA A 164 -4.08 25.26 18.70
N PRO A 165 -3.46 25.28 17.50
CA PRO A 165 -4.15 25.55 16.24
C PRO A 165 -4.87 24.34 15.63
N ALA A 166 -4.77 23.15 16.21
CA ALA A 166 -5.35 21.95 15.63
C ALA A 166 -6.89 21.95 15.68
N LEU A 167 -7.53 21.67 14.55
CA LEU A 167 -8.96 21.33 14.48
C LEU A 167 -9.17 19.86 14.85
N LEU A 168 -8.35 18.98 14.30
CA LEU A 168 -8.25 17.57 14.66
C LEU A 168 -6.80 17.21 14.96
N ILE A 169 -6.65 16.27 15.89
CA ILE A 169 -5.40 15.55 16.12
C ILE A 169 -5.65 14.12 15.65
N GLU A 170 -4.83 13.65 14.71
CA GLU A 170 -4.93 12.29 14.16
C GLU A 170 -3.67 11.50 14.54
N ARG A 171 -3.87 10.33 15.15
CA ARG A 171 -2.86 9.28 15.23
C ARG A 171 -3.17 8.25 14.15
N ARG A 172 -2.37 8.25 13.08
CA ARG A 172 -2.47 7.32 11.96
C ARG A 172 -1.53 6.14 12.18
N THR A 173 -2.05 4.93 12.07
CA THR A 173 -1.27 3.69 12.03
C THR A 173 -1.45 3.07 10.65
N LEU A 174 -0.32 2.82 9.98
CA LEU A 174 -0.28 2.06 8.74
C LEU A 174 0.41 0.72 9.01
N THR A 175 -0.28 -0.37 8.71
CA THR A 175 0.23 -1.72 8.90
C THR A 175 0.20 -2.48 7.58
N LEU A 176 1.35 -2.63 6.96
CA LEU A 176 1.54 -3.42 5.75
C LEU A 176 1.81 -4.87 6.13
N THR A 177 0.98 -5.81 5.69
CA THR A 177 1.16 -7.25 5.88
C THR A 177 1.29 -7.93 4.51
N LEU A 178 2.29 -8.80 4.37
CA LEU A 178 2.53 -9.54 3.14
C LEU A 178 2.15 -11.00 3.31
N ASN A 179 1.37 -11.54 2.39
CA ASN A 179 1.00 -12.95 2.39
C ASN A 179 1.52 -13.62 1.11
N PRO A 180 2.76 -14.12 1.09
CA PRO A 180 3.34 -14.79 -0.07
C PRO A 180 2.54 -15.99 -0.57
N LYS A 181 1.88 -16.73 0.35
CA LYS A 181 1.06 -17.89 -0.01
C LYS A 181 -0.17 -17.50 -0.84
N GLN A 182 -0.79 -16.37 -0.50
CA GLN A 182 -1.96 -15.82 -1.20
C GLN A 182 -1.61 -14.73 -2.22
N ARG A 183 -0.30 -14.48 -2.43
CA ARG A 183 0.23 -13.42 -3.30
C ARG A 183 -0.38 -12.04 -3.02
N GLU A 184 -0.70 -11.77 -1.76
CA GLU A 184 -1.39 -10.55 -1.32
C GLU A 184 -0.41 -9.57 -0.67
N THR A 185 -0.52 -8.30 -1.07
CA THR A 185 -0.03 -7.17 -0.28
C THR A 185 -1.25 -6.50 0.37
N ALA A 186 -1.28 -6.43 1.70
CA ALA A 186 -2.39 -5.87 2.46
C ALA A 186 -1.92 -4.66 3.27
N LEU A 187 -2.60 -3.53 3.14
CA LEU A 187 -2.39 -2.33 3.94
C LEU A 187 -3.61 -2.07 4.81
N HIS A 188 -3.43 -2.19 6.12
CA HIS A 188 -4.40 -1.73 7.10
C HIS A 188 -4.13 -0.25 7.42
N TRP A 189 -5.13 0.59 7.14
CA TRP A 189 -5.14 2.01 7.48
C TRP A 189 -6.05 2.22 8.68
N LYS A 190 -5.46 2.61 9.81
CA LYS A 190 -6.20 3.03 11.00
C LYS A 190 -5.89 4.49 11.33
N SER A 191 -6.92 5.30 11.53
CA SER A 191 -6.79 6.69 11.97
C SER A 191 -7.63 6.92 13.22
N GLU A 192 -7.00 7.32 14.32
CA GLU A 192 -7.66 7.65 15.58
C GLU A 192 -7.66 9.18 15.73
N PHE A 193 -8.83 9.77 15.92
CA PHE A 193 -9.00 11.21 15.94
C PHE A 193 -9.50 11.72 17.29
N GLU A 194 -9.00 12.90 17.65
CA GLU A 194 -9.50 13.74 18.74
C GLU A 194 -9.79 15.15 18.22
N VAL A 195 -10.76 15.83 18.85
CA VAL A 195 -10.99 17.27 18.60
C VAL A 195 -9.82 18.08 19.16
N GLY A 196 -9.16 18.86 18.31
CA GLY A 196 -8.00 19.67 18.68
C GLY A 196 -8.37 20.91 19.50
N SER A 197 -7.36 21.60 20.03
CA SER A 197 -7.55 22.69 21.00
C SER A 197 -8.11 23.98 20.39
N LYS A 198 -8.10 24.15 19.07
CA LYS A 198 -8.59 25.36 18.39
C LYS A 198 -10.10 25.54 18.54
N THR A 199 -10.83 24.45 18.77
CA THR A 199 -12.30 24.45 18.90
C THR A 199 -12.77 23.48 19.99
N ASN A 200 -14.01 23.62 20.43
CA ASN A 200 -14.68 22.64 21.29
C ASN A 200 -15.57 21.67 20.51
N VAL A 201 -15.78 21.92 19.21
CA VAL A 201 -16.63 21.13 18.33
C VAL A 201 -16.07 21.13 16.91
N VAL A 202 -16.15 19.97 16.27
CA VAL A 202 -15.89 19.79 14.84
C VAL A 202 -17.11 19.19 14.17
N THR A 203 -17.40 19.68 12.97
CA THR A 203 -18.40 19.13 12.07
C THR A 203 -17.67 18.60 10.84
N LEU A 204 -17.75 17.29 10.62
CA LEU A 204 -17.19 16.62 9.46
C LEU A 204 -18.24 16.61 8.34
N THR A 205 -17.85 17.12 7.17
CA THR A 205 -18.67 17.13 5.96
C THR A 205 -17.82 16.72 4.75
N GLY A 206 -18.43 16.61 3.57
CA GLY A 206 -17.68 16.37 2.34
C GLY A 206 -18.57 16.24 1.12
N ALA A 207 -17.96 16.16 -0.06
CA ALA A 207 -18.65 15.67 -1.24
C ALA A 207 -18.81 14.15 -1.16
N ASN A 208 -19.65 13.58 -2.02
CA ASN A 208 -19.97 12.15 -2.05
C ASN A 208 -18.77 11.25 -2.34
N TYR A 209 -17.63 11.80 -2.78
CA TYR A 209 -16.36 11.11 -3.02
C TYR A 209 -15.26 11.37 -1.96
N HIS A 210 -15.52 12.25 -0.97
CA HIS A 210 -14.57 12.52 0.11
C HIS A 210 -14.46 11.31 1.04
N GLY A 211 -13.23 10.89 1.35
CA GLY A 211 -12.96 9.66 2.08
C GLY A 211 -11.55 9.15 1.84
N LEU A 212 -11.36 7.84 2.01
CA LEU A 212 -10.12 7.15 1.67
C LEU A 212 -10.18 6.75 0.20
N GLY A 213 -9.61 7.60 -0.65
CA GLY A 213 -9.72 7.53 -2.10
C GLY A 213 -8.47 6.99 -2.79
N MET A 214 -8.69 6.28 -3.91
CA MET A 214 -7.66 5.68 -4.74
C MET A 214 -7.76 6.13 -6.19
N ARG A 215 -6.65 6.63 -6.72
CA ARG A 215 -6.50 6.98 -8.15
C ARG A 215 -5.66 5.93 -8.86
N PHE A 216 -6.10 5.50 -10.03
CA PHE A 216 -5.42 4.46 -10.81
C PHE A 216 -4.62 5.01 -12.00
N LEU A 217 -3.70 4.17 -12.50
CA LEU A 217 -2.91 4.45 -13.71
C LEU A 217 -3.82 4.70 -14.92
N ARG A 218 -3.46 5.68 -15.75
CA ARG A 218 -4.31 6.14 -16.86
C ARG A 218 -4.56 5.04 -17.88
N GLU A 219 -3.53 4.25 -18.17
CA GLU A 219 -3.58 3.12 -19.08
C GLU A 219 -4.51 1.99 -18.59
N LEU A 220 -4.85 1.98 -17.30
CA LEU A 220 -5.77 1.02 -16.70
C LEU A 220 -7.23 1.51 -16.67
N ASP A 221 -7.48 2.81 -16.86
CA ASP A 221 -8.84 3.38 -16.85
C ASP A 221 -9.80 2.60 -17.79
N PRO A 222 -9.44 2.23 -19.04
CA PRO A 222 -10.32 1.46 -19.93
C PRO A 222 -10.55 0.01 -19.50
N LEU A 223 -9.67 -0.54 -18.65
CA LEU A 223 -9.70 -1.93 -18.20
C LEU A 223 -10.40 -2.09 -16.85
N ALA A 224 -10.72 -0.99 -16.17
CA ALA A 224 -11.27 -0.99 -14.83
C ALA A 224 -12.64 -1.69 -14.78
N VAL A 225 -12.75 -2.76 -13.99
CA VAL A 225 -14.01 -3.41 -13.66
C VAL A 225 -14.24 -3.30 -12.16
N HIS A 226 -15.24 -2.53 -11.77
CA HIS A 226 -15.66 -2.41 -10.38
C HIS A 226 -16.47 -3.64 -9.96
N LEU A 227 -16.27 -4.10 -8.74
CA LEU A 227 -16.92 -5.28 -8.16
C LEU A 227 -17.42 -4.92 -6.76
N THR A 228 -18.68 -5.22 -6.48
CA THR A 228 -19.30 -5.18 -5.14
C THR A 228 -19.78 -6.59 -4.76
N PRO A 229 -20.23 -6.80 -3.51
CA PRO A 229 -20.90 -8.05 -3.14
C PRO A 229 -22.15 -8.36 -3.97
N GLU A 230 -22.86 -7.33 -4.44
CA GLU A 230 -24.09 -7.42 -5.22
C GLU A 230 -23.83 -7.60 -6.72
N GLY A 231 -22.58 -7.39 -7.18
CA GLY A 231 -22.16 -7.56 -8.55
C GLY A 231 -21.42 -6.35 -9.10
N THR A 232 -21.42 -6.18 -10.42
CA THR A 232 -20.81 -5.03 -11.08
C THR A 232 -21.77 -3.84 -11.05
N PRO A 233 -21.37 -2.68 -10.48
CA PRO A 233 -22.22 -1.49 -10.50
C PRO A 233 -22.33 -0.93 -11.93
N ASP A 234 -23.46 -0.32 -12.25
CA ASP A 234 -23.68 0.32 -13.55
C ASP A 234 -22.99 1.68 -13.64
N LEU A 235 -21.76 1.67 -14.11
CA LEU A 235 -20.91 2.84 -14.33
C LEU A 235 -20.85 3.23 -15.82
N ALA A 236 -21.89 2.92 -16.60
CA ALA A 236 -21.92 3.25 -18.04
C ALA A 236 -21.91 4.77 -18.28
N GLY A 237 -21.15 5.21 -19.30
CA GLY A 237 -20.99 6.62 -19.64
C GLY A 237 -20.30 7.39 -18.51
N SER A 238 -20.95 8.41 -17.97
CA SER A 238 -20.47 9.23 -16.84
C SER A 238 -21.21 8.92 -15.53
N ARG A 239 -21.90 7.77 -15.43
CA ARG A 239 -22.58 7.38 -14.20
C ARG A 239 -21.55 7.16 -13.08
N GLN A 240 -21.97 7.57 -11.89
CA GLN A 240 -21.26 7.36 -10.63
C GLN A 240 -22.16 6.50 -9.75
N ASP A 241 -21.56 5.66 -8.91
CA ASP A 241 -22.29 4.92 -7.89
C ASP A 241 -21.83 5.36 -6.49
N VAL A 242 -22.79 5.43 -5.56
CA VAL A 242 -22.53 5.67 -4.14
C VAL A 242 -23.39 4.73 -3.32
N SER A 243 -22.89 3.51 -3.09
CA SER A 243 -23.62 2.45 -2.40
C SER A 243 -22.93 2.02 -1.10
N ALA A 244 -23.69 1.40 -0.21
CA ALA A 244 -23.18 0.86 1.05
C ALA A 244 -22.99 -0.64 0.92
N HIS A 245 -21.80 -1.13 1.28
CA HIS A 245 -21.48 -2.55 1.33
C HIS A 245 -20.19 -2.75 2.12
N ARG A 246 -19.76 -4.01 2.31
CA ARG A 246 -18.56 -4.32 3.14
C ARG A 246 -17.23 -4.08 2.42
N TRP A 247 -17.23 -4.13 1.10
CA TRP A 247 -16.04 -3.95 0.28
C TRP A 247 -16.39 -3.54 -1.14
N GLU A 248 -15.50 -2.80 -1.78
CA GLU A 248 -15.48 -2.65 -3.24
C GLU A 248 -14.10 -3.01 -3.77
N ALA A 249 -14.03 -3.49 -5.01
CA ALA A 249 -12.78 -3.73 -5.69
C ALA A 249 -12.78 -3.19 -7.11
N VAL A 250 -11.57 -2.98 -7.64
CA VAL A 250 -11.34 -2.71 -9.05
C VAL A 250 -10.39 -3.78 -9.58
N ALA A 251 -10.85 -4.50 -10.60
CA ALA A 251 -10.07 -5.48 -11.33
C ALA A 251 -9.57 -4.90 -12.66
N PHE A 252 -8.34 -5.23 -13.02
CA PHE A 252 -7.67 -4.81 -14.26
C PHE A 252 -7.17 -6.05 -14.98
N ASP A 253 -7.82 -6.41 -16.09
CA ASP A 253 -7.40 -7.52 -16.94
C ASP A 253 -6.39 -7.06 -18.00
N SER A 254 -5.20 -6.64 -17.54
CA SER A 254 -4.09 -6.26 -18.41
C SER A 254 -3.28 -7.50 -18.82
N PRO A 255 -3.01 -7.73 -20.12
CA PRO A 255 -2.23 -8.87 -20.59
C PRO A 255 -0.89 -9.03 -19.86
N GLY A 256 -0.67 -10.20 -19.25
CA GLY A 256 0.55 -10.53 -18.51
C GLY A 256 0.72 -9.84 -17.15
N LYS A 257 -0.17 -8.91 -16.79
CA LYS A 257 -0.15 -8.17 -15.51
C LYS A 257 -1.57 -7.94 -14.97
N PRO A 258 -2.40 -9.00 -14.81
CA PRO A 258 -3.69 -8.84 -14.18
C PRO A 258 -3.52 -8.36 -12.74
N ALA A 259 -4.46 -7.55 -12.25
CA ALA A 259 -4.48 -7.15 -10.86
C ALA A 259 -5.89 -6.92 -10.34
N THR A 260 -6.08 -7.17 -9.05
CA THR A 260 -7.27 -6.72 -8.31
C THR A 260 -6.84 -5.94 -7.09
N ILE A 261 -7.41 -4.76 -6.90
CA ILE A 261 -7.27 -3.98 -5.67
C ILE A 261 -8.64 -3.85 -5.00
N ALA A 262 -8.71 -4.12 -3.71
CA ALA A 262 -9.96 -4.10 -2.94
C ALA A 262 -9.82 -3.22 -1.71
N LEU A 263 -10.91 -2.51 -1.36
CA LEU A 263 -11.02 -1.63 -0.21
C LEU A 263 -12.16 -2.11 0.69
N PHE A 264 -11.85 -2.43 1.93
CA PHE A 264 -12.77 -2.94 2.94
C PHE A 264 -12.96 -1.91 4.05
N GLY A 265 -14.20 -1.71 4.49
CA GLY A 265 -14.55 -0.85 5.62
C GLY A 265 -14.92 -1.66 6.84
N ALA A 266 -14.33 -1.34 7.99
CA ALA A 266 -14.68 -2.00 9.24
C ALA A 266 -16.07 -1.56 9.71
N ALA A 267 -16.84 -2.47 10.30
CA ALA A 267 -18.14 -2.16 10.90
C ALA A 267 -18.04 -1.25 12.14
N SER A 268 -16.84 -1.03 12.68
CA SER A 268 -16.58 -0.06 13.75
C SER A 268 -16.50 1.38 13.25
N ASN A 269 -16.38 1.60 11.94
CA ASN A 269 -16.45 2.93 11.36
C ASN A 269 -17.82 3.57 11.66
N ALA A 270 -17.86 4.89 11.73
CA ALA A 270 -19.11 5.62 11.92
C ALA A 270 -20.16 5.18 10.88
N ARG A 271 -21.38 4.88 11.35
CA ARG A 271 -22.52 4.35 10.56
C ARG A 271 -22.42 2.87 10.14
N GLY A 272 -21.40 2.14 10.60
CA GLY A 272 -21.28 0.71 10.35
C GLY A 272 -20.69 0.42 8.97
N GLU A 273 -21.53 0.07 8.01
CA GLU A 273 -21.06 -0.26 6.66
C GLU A 273 -20.55 0.98 5.93
N ALA A 274 -19.33 0.88 5.38
CA ALA A 274 -18.76 1.95 4.59
C ALA A 274 -19.59 2.18 3.33
N ARG A 275 -19.68 3.44 2.90
CA ARG A 275 -20.21 3.79 1.58
C ARG A 275 -19.04 3.91 0.62
N TYR A 276 -19.26 3.57 -0.63
CA TYR A 276 -18.20 3.63 -1.63
C TYR A 276 -18.66 4.46 -2.81
N PHE A 277 -17.84 5.44 -3.16
CA PHE A 277 -17.98 6.18 -4.39
C PHE A 277 -17.15 5.51 -5.47
N SER A 278 -17.76 5.25 -6.62
CA SER A 278 -17.09 4.69 -7.79
C SER A 278 -17.49 5.37 -9.10
N MET A 279 -16.52 5.42 -10.00
CA MET A 279 -16.67 5.99 -11.35
C MET A 279 -15.64 5.39 -12.30
N LYS A 280 -15.97 5.36 -13.59
CA LYS A 280 -15.04 4.99 -14.69
C LYS A 280 -14.65 6.15 -15.60
N THR A 281 -15.44 7.22 -15.61
CA THR A 281 -15.30 8.35 -16.54
C THR A 281 -15.34 9.67 -15.75
N PRO A 282 -14.43 10.63 -16.01
CA PRO A 282 -13.36 10.61 -17.02
C PRO A 282 -12.22 9.61 -16.74
N PHE A 283 -12.26 8.95 -15.60
CA PHE A 283 -11.24 7.98 -15.21
C PHE A 283 -11.74 7.03 -14.11
N ALA A 284 -11.02 5.94 -13.87
CA ALA A 284 -11.32 5.02 -12.78
C ALA A 284 -10.94 5.64 -11.42
N TYR A 285 -11.87 5.59 -10.48
CA TYR A 285 -11.68 6.05 -9.11
C TYR A 285 -12.56 5.28 -8.15
N LEU A 286 -12.03 5.01 -6.96
CA LEU A 286 -12.73 4.34 -5.87
C LEU A 286 -12.43 5.07 -4.57
N SER A 287 -13.44 5.36 -3.75
CA SER A 287 -13.27 5.98 -2.44
C SER A 287 -14.21 5.38 -1.41
N ALA A 288 -13.69 4.94 -0.27
CA ALA A 288 -14.53 4.63 0.89
C ALA A 288 -14.87 5.93 1.61
N THR A 289 -16.15 6.28 1.61
CA THR A 289 -16.70 7.49 2.19
C THR A 289 -17.51 7.19 3.45
N GLN A 290 -17.71 8.23 4.25
CA GLN A 290 -18.52 8.15 5.47
C GLN A 290 -19.96 8.66 5.23
N GLY A 291 -20.36 8.93 3.98
CA GLY A 291 -21.66 9.54 3.65
C GLY A 291 -21.83 10.98 4.18
N LEU A 292 -20.72 11.74 4.20
CA LEU A 292 -20.67 13.10 4.77
C LEU A 292 -21.35 14.18 3.90
N ASP A 293 -21.74 13.80 2.69
CA ASP A 293 -22.55 14.59 1.76
C ASP A 293 -24.03 14.58 2.12
N GLY A 294 -24.52 13.48 2.70
CA GLY A 294 -25.90 13.34 3.16
C GLY A 294 -26.13 13.88 4.57
N GLU A 295 -25.30 13.44 5.53
CA GLU A 295 -25.42 13.85 6.93
C GLU A 295 -24.03 14.07 7.54
N ALA A 296 -23.86 15.19 8.25
CA ALA A 296 -22.61 15.53 8.91
C ALA A 296 -22.38 14.69 10.17
N LEU A 297 -21.12 14.42 10.50
CA LEU A 297 -20.73 13.87 11.81
C LEU A 297 -20.22 15.00 12.70
N VAL A 298 -20.71 15.09 13.94
CA VAL A 298 -20.34 16.15 14.88
C VAL A 298 -19.65 15.53 16.09
N TYR A 299 -18.45 16.02 16.39
CA TYR A 299 -17.68 15.59 17.56
C TYR A 299 -17.32 16.77 18.46
N ARG A 300 -17.32 16.55 19.77
CA ARG A 300 -16.98 17.54 20.80
C ARG A 300 -15.64 17.22 21.46
N ARG A 301 -15.03 18.23 22.08
CA ARG A 301 -13.81 18.06 22.87
C ARG A 301 -13.98 16.94 23.90
N GLY A 302 -13.01 16.04 23.95
CA GLY A 302 -13.01 14.84 24.81
C GLY A 302 -13.59 13.60 24.13
N GLU A 303 -14.33 13.75 23.02
CA GLU A 303 -14.76 12.62 22.21
C GLU A 303 -13.62 12.12 21.31
N ARG A 304 -13.63 10.82 21.02
CA ARG A 304 -12.72 10.15 20.11
C ARG A 304 -13.52 9.43 19.03
N PHE A 305 -12.97 9.36 17.84
CA PHE A 305 -13.51 8.52 16.77
C PHE A 305 -12.39 7.87 15.97
N GLU A 306 -12.71 6.79 15.27
CA GLU A 306 -11.74 6.07 14.46
C GLU A 306 -12.22 5.85 13.03
N LEU A 307 -11.25 5.65 12.15
CA LEU A 307 -11.42 5.10 10.81
C LEU A 307 -10.54 3.87 10.68
N ASN A 308 -11.09 2.84 10.08
CA ASN A 308 -10.47 1.54 9.98
C ASN A 308 -10.82 0.90 8.63
N TYR A 309 -9.80 0.83 7.77
CA TYR A 309 -9.91 0.33 6.40
C TYR A 309 -8.80 -0.65 6.07
N LEU A 310 -9.10 -1.67 5.28
CA LEU A 310 -8.10 -2.56 4.70
C LEU A 310 -8.06 -2.35 3.18
N VAL A 311 -6.87 -2.21 2.62
CA VAL A 311 -6.62 -2.21 1.18
C VAL A 311 -5.82 -3.46 0.83
N THR A 312 -6.28 -4.28 -0.10
CA THR A 312 -5.49 -5.42 -0.61
C THR A 312 -5.19 -5.26 -2.08
N ILE A 313 -4.02 -5.73 -2.53
CA ILE A 313 -3.67 -5.84 -3.95
C ILE A 313 -3.16 -7.24 -4.27
N HIS A 314 -3.68 -7.82 -5.36
CA HIS A 314 -3.39 -9.16 -5.85
C HIS A 314 -2.90 -9.10 -7.30
N PRO A 315 -1.93 -9.93 -7.72
CA PRO A 315 -1.46 -10.05 -9.10
C PRO A 315 -2.33 -11.02 -9.95
N GLU A 316 -3.63 -11.08 -9.64
CA GLU A 316 -4.62 -11.87 -10.36
C GLU A 316 -6.02 -11.23 -10.25
N LEU A 317 -6.95 -11.68 -11.10
CA LEU A 317 -8.36 -11.32 -11.01
C LEU A 317 -9.00 -12.11 -9.87
N LYS A 318 -9.56 -11.41 -8.88
CA LYS A 318 -10.25 -12.02 -7.73
C LYS A 318 -11.74 -12.06 -8.00
N SER A 319 -12.40 -13.16 -7.60
CA SER A 319 -13.85 -13.26 -7.62
C SER A 319 -14.46 -12.53 -6.42
N SER A 320 -15.72 -12.07 -6.55
CA SER A 320 -16.48 -11.49 -5.45
C SER A 320 -16.55 -12.41 -4.23
N GLU A 321 -16.67 -13.73 -4.44
CA GLU A 321 -16.67 -14.71 -3.34
C GLU A 321 -15.34 -14.71 -2.57
N SER A 322 -14.20 -14.69 -3.28
CA SER A 322 -12.89 -14.66 -2.64
C SER A 322 -12.64 -13.36 -1.87
N LEU A 323 -13.14 -12.23 -2.38
CA LEU A 323 -13.07 -10.93 -1.71
C LEU A 323 -13.99 -10.89 -0.48
N ALA A 324 -15.20 -11.43 -0.58
CA ALA A 324 -16.10 -11.54 0.56
C ALA A 324 -15.52 -12.40 1.68
N GLU A 325 -14.88 -13.52 1.35
CA GLU A 325 -14.16 -14.34 2.32
C GLU A 325 -13.00 -13.60 2.95
N ARG A 326 -12.19 -12.90 2.15
CA ARG A 326 -11.08 -12.10 2.67
C ARG A 326 -11.55 -11.00 3.63
N GLY A 327 -12.69 -10.37 3.33
CA GLY A 327 -13.33 -9.38 4.19
C GLY A 327 -13.83 -9.98 5.52
N ARG A 328 -14.42 -11.18 5.50
CA ARG A 328 -14.81 -11.90 6.72
C ARG A 328 -13.59 -12.23 7.61
N GLN A 329 -12.51 -12.71 7.00
CA GLN A 329 -11.26 -13.01 7.72
C GLN A 329 -10.70 -11.77 8.41
N TRP A 330 -10.69 -10.62 7.72
CA TRP A 330 -10.26 -9.36 8.32
C TRP A 330 -11.17 -8.91 9.47
N GLY A 331 -12.49 -8.94 9.27
CA GLY A 331 -13.46 -8.54 10.28
C GLY A 331 -13.43 -9.41 11.54
N GLY A 332 -13.14 -10.71 11.41
CA GLY A 332 -12.95 -11.63 12.54
C GLY A 332 -11.63 -11.46 13.28
N SER A 333 -10.60 -10.88 12.64
CA SER A 333 -9.29 -10.58 13.26
C SER A 333 -9.20 -9.19 13.91
N SER A 334 -10.23 -8.35 13.73
CA SER A 334 -10.26 -6.95 14.19
C SER A 334 -11.16 -6.74 15.42
N GLN A 335 -11.64 -7.81 16.05
CA GLN A 335 -12.38 -7.80 17.33
C GLN A 335 -11.50 -8.35 18.45
#